data_AF-A0A2P5VQX6-F1
#
_entry.id   AF-A0A2P5VQX6-F1
#
_cell.length_a   1.000
_cell.length_b   1.000
_cell.length_c   1.000
_cell.angle_alpha   90.00
_cell.angle_beta   90.00
_cell.angle_gamma   90.00
#
_symmetry.space_group_name_H-M   'P 1'
#
loop_
_entity.id
_entity.type
_entity.pdbx_description
1 polymer ?
#
loop_
_entity_poly.entity_id
_entity_poly.type
_entity_poly.pdbx_seq_one_letter_code
_entity_poly.pdbx_strand_id
1 'polypeptide(L)'
;MNERLSTAARTGNVSDLYSLIQRDGNVLRHFDEVEFVETPLHIAAEEGCIRFAIELMNLKPSFARKLNHQGLSPIHLALKKGHKEMVLRFLEIDKDLVRVRGKNGETLLHYIGNHL
;
A
#
# COMPACT_ATOMS: atom_id res chain seq x y z
N MET A 1 -13.89 0.03 -5.07
CA MET A 1 -12.91 -1.07 -4.99
C MET A 1 -13.67 -2.40 -4.87
N ASN A 2 -13.21 -3.48 -5.52
CA ASN A 2 -13.83 -4.81 -5.41
C ASN A 2 -13.81 -5.26 -3.95
N GLU A 3 -14.99 -5.52 -3.37
CA GLU A 3 -15.16 -5.87 -1.96
C GLU A 3 -14.27 -7.06 -1.57
N ARG A 4 -14.18 -8.09 -2.42
CA ARG A 4 -13.36 -9.28 -2.17
C ARG A 4 -11.87 -8.97 -2.12
N LEU A 5 -11.39 -8.11 -3.02
CA LEU A 5 -9.99 -7.68 -3.03
C LEU A 5 -9.67 -6.85 -1.79
N SER A 6 -10.62 -6.02 -1.34
CA SER A 6 -10.46 -5.26 -0.08
C SER A 6 -10.42 -6.16 1.15
N THR A 7 -11.25 -7.19 1.18
CA THR A 7 -11.25 -8.19 2.27
C THR A 7 -9.95 -8.97 2.28
N ALA A 8 -9.47 -9.44 1.11
CA ALA A 8 -8.20 -10.16 1.02
C ALA A 8 -7.01 -9.30 1.50
N ALA A 9 -6.99 -8.01 1.15
CA ALA A 9 -5.96 -7.08 1.62
C ALA A 9 -6.03 -6.84 3.14
N ARG A 10 -7.25 -6.66 3.67
CA ARG A 10 -7.49 -6.42 5.10
C ARG A 10 -7.09 -7.61 5.97
N THR A 11 -7.32 -8.83 5.50
CA THR A 11 -6.99 -10.07 6.23
C THR A 11 -5.61 -10.63 5.89
N GLY A 12 -4.92 -10.02 4.93
CA GLY A 12 -3.62 -10.49 4.44
C GLY A 12 -3.69 -11.82 3.67
N ASN A 13 -4.85 -12.18 3.11
CA ASN A 13 -5.06 -13.44 2.41
C ASN A 13 -4.49 -13.40 0.97
N VAL A 14 -3.26 -13.88 0.82
CA VAL A 14 -2.57 -14.00 -0.48
C VAL A 14 -3.23 -15.02 -1.41
N SER A 15 -3.81 -16.10 -0.87
CA SER A 15 -4.50 -17.11 -1.69
C SER A 15 -5.74 -16.53 -2.38
N ASP A 16 -6.48 -15.65 -1.69
CA ASP A 16 -7.63 -14.96 -2.26
C ASP A 16 -7.20 -13.94 -3.33
N LEU A 17 -6.08 -13.23 -3.13
CA LEU A 17 -5.49 -12.37 -4.15
C LEU A 17 -5.25 -13.13 -5.45
N TYR A 18 -4.56 -14.28 -5.37
CA TYR A 18 -4.29 -15.12 -6.53
C TYR A 18 -5.57 -15.70 -7.16
N SER A 19 -6.53 -16.13 -6.33
CA SER A 19 -7.83 -16.61 -6.83
C SER A 19 -8.60 -15.53 -7.60
N LEU A 20 -8.50 -14.26 -7.17
CA LEU A 20 -9.10 -13.13 -7.87
C LEU A 20 -8.38 -12.84 -9.19
N ILE A 21 -7.04 -12.87 -9.22
CA ILE A 21 -6.24 -12.68 -10.44
C ILE A 21 -6.52 -13.79 -11.46
N GLN A 22 -6.67 -15.05 -11.02
CA GLN A 22 -7.02 -16.16 -11.91
C GLN A 22 -8.40 -15.99 -12.55
N ARG A 23 -9.36 -15.41 -11.83
CA ARG A 23 -10.71 -15.14 -12.33
C ARG A 23 -10.73 -13.93 -13.27
N ASP A 24 -9.92 -12.92 -12.98
CA ASP A 24 -9.78 -11.71 -13.77
C ASP A 24 -8.33 -11.20 -13.73
N GLY A 25 -7.59 -11.43 -14.81
CA GLY A 25 -6.20 -10.99 -14.93
C GLY A 25 -6.02 -9.46 -14.92
N ASN A 26 -7.09 -8.69 -15.09
CA ASN A 26 -7.06 -7.23 -15.06
C ASN A 26 -7.57 -6.64 -13.74
N VAL A 27 -7.82 -7.45 -12.71
CA VAL A 27 -8.41 -7.01 -11.43
C VAL A 27 -7.64 -5.89 -10.73
N LEU A 28 -6.34 -5.73 -11.02
CA LEU A 28 -5.47 -4.67 -10.47
C LEU A 28 -5.26 -3.48 -11.42
N ARG A 29 -5.65 -3.58 -12.70
CA ARG A 29 -5.27 -2.60 -13.73
C ARG A 29 -5.88 -1.21 -13.48
N HIS A 30 -7.15 -1.18 -13.09
CA HIS A 30 -7.91 0.07 -12.94
C HIS A 30 -7.27 1.06 -11.94
N PHE A 31 -6.55 0.57 -10.93
CA PHE A 31 -5.92 1.43 -9.93
C PHE A 31 -4.76 2.27 -10.49
N ASP A 32 -4.12 1.84 -11.58
CA ASP A 32 -3.07 2.65 -12.21
C ASP A 32 -3.64 3.88 -12.92
N GLU A 33 -4.85 3.76 -13.46
CA GLU A 33 -5.51 4.76 -14.29
C GLU A 33 -6.07 5.94 -13.45
N VAL A 34 -6.19 5.77 -12.14
CA VAL A 34 -6.73 6.78 -11.22
C VAL A 34 -5.61 7.44 -10.40
N GLU A 35 -5.50 8.77 -10.44
CA GLU A 35 -4.41 9.52 -9.80
C GLU A 35 -4.41 9.38 -8.27
N PHE A 36 -5.56 9.60 -7.63
CA PHE A 36 -5.76 9.40 -6.19
C PHE A 36 -6.75 8.27 -5.95
N VAL A 37 -6.28 7.16 -5.37
CA VAL A 37 -7.10 5.96 -5.19
C VAL A 37 -6.63 5.13 -3.99
N GLU A 38 -7.59 4.63 -3.22
CA GLU A 38 -7.34 3.62 -2.19
C GLU A 38 -7.05 2.27 -2.88
N THR A 39 -5.78 1.86 -2.89
CA THR A 39 -5.36 0.56 -3.45
C THR A 39 -5.39 -0.53 -2.38
N PRO A 40 -5.39 -1.82 -2.75
CA PRO A 40 -5.27 -2.89 -1.77
C PRO A 40 -3.95 -2.85 -0.98
N LEU A 41 -2.92 -2.18 -1.50
CA LEU A 41 -1.66 -1.98 -0.77
C LEU A 41 -1.82 -0.96 0.36
N HIS A 42 -2.67 0.05 0.19
CA HIS A 42 -2.99 0.99 1.28
C HIS A 42 -3.70 0.27 2.43
N ILE A 43 -4.73 -0.53 2.11
CA ILE A 43 -5.48 -1.30 3.11
C ILE A 43 -4.54 -2.28 3.84
N ALA A 44 -3.75 -3.06 3.11
CA ALA A 44 -2.80 -3.98 3.72
C ALA A 44 -1.78 -3.24 4.60
N ALA A 45 -1.37 -2.03 4.18
CA ALA A 45 -0.45 -1.20 4.95
C ALA A 45 -1.07 -0.62 6.21
N GLU A 46 -2.35 -0.24 6.17
CA GLU A 46 -3.10 0.22 7.33
C GLU A 46 -3.26 -0.89 8.38
N GLU A 47 -3.48 -2.13 7.94
CA GLU A 47 -3.72 -3.30 8.78
C GLU A 47 -2.45 -4.05 9.19
N GLY A 48 -1.28 -3.65 8.69
CA GLY A 48 -0.01 -4.33 9.01
C GLY A 48 0.13 -5.72 8.37
N CYS A 49 -0.61 -6.01 7.29
CA CYS A 49 -0.57 -7.28 6.56
C CYS A 49 0.68 -7.44 5.68
N ILE A 50 1.86 -7.64 6.28
CA ILE A 50 3.17 -7.62 5.58
C ILE A 50 3.22 -8.58 4.39
N ARG A 51 2.92 -9.87 4.58
CA ARG A 51 3.04 -10.87 3.51
C ARG A 51 2.24 -10.49 2.26
N PHE A 52 1.01 -10.02 2.46
CA PHE A 52 0.16 -9.55 1.37
C PHE A 52 0.71 -8.30 0.70
N ALA A 53 1.18 -7.35 1.50
CA ALA A 53 1.72 -6.08 0.99
C ALA A 53 2.97 -6.31 0.13
N ILE A 54 3.90 -7.17 0.56
CA ILE A 54 5.09 -7.53 -0.20
C ILE A 54 4.73 -8.26 -1.50
N GLU A 55 3.81 -9.22 -1.43
CA GLU A 55 3.33 -9.91 -2.62
C GLU A 55 2.72 -8.95 -3.64
N LEU A 56 1.89 -8.01 -3.17
CA LEU A 56 1.26 -7.04 -4.03
C LEU A 56 2.25 -6.01 -4.60
N MET A 57 3.29 -5.63 -3.86
CA MET A 57 4.38 -4.80 -4.40
C MET A 57 5.15 -5.52 -5.50
N ASN A 58 5.38 -6.82 -5.36
CA ASN A 58 6.05 -7.63 -6.40
C ASN A 58 5.19 -7.72 -7.68
N LEU A 59 3.87 -7.93 -7.53
CA LEU A 59 2.94 -8.01 -8.65
C LEU A 59 2.68 -6.64 -9.29
N LYS A 60 2.64 -5.58 -8.48
CA LYS A 60 2.24 -4.23 -8.90
C LYS A 60 3.06 -3.14 -8.20
N PRO A 61 4.34 -2.94 -8.56
CA PRO A 61 5.21 -1.96 -7.91
C PRO A 61 4.66 -0.52 -7.93
N SER A 62 3.88 -0.16 -8.95
CA SER A 62 3.25 1.16 -9.08
C SER A 62 2.38 1.52 -7.88
N PHE A 63 1.80 0.55 -7.17
CA PHE A 63 0.94 0.80 -6.01
C PHE A 63 1.68 1.37 -4.81
N ALA A 64 2.99 1.13 -4.67
CA ALA A 64 3.77 1.59 -3.53
C ALA A 64 3.87 3.13 -3.45
N ARG A 65 3.67 3.81 -4.59
CA ARG A 65 3.78 5.27 -4.73
C ARG A 65 2.43 5.95 -4.95
N LYS A 66 1.34 5.20 -5.11
CA LYS A 66 -0.01 5.76 -5.23
C LYS A 66 -0.37 6.53 -3.97
N LEU A 67 -1.15 7.59 -4.13
CA LEU A 67 -1.75 8.33 -3.04
C LEU A 67 -3.23 7.99 -2.99
N ASN A 68 -3.79 7.81 -1.79
CA ASN A 68 -5.23 7.73 -1.61
C ASN A 68 -5.88 9.12 -1.55
N HIS A 69 -7.19 9.20 -1.34
CA HIS A 69 -7.93 10.47 -1.26
C HIS A 69 -7.51 11.37 -0.07
N GLN A 70 -6.77 10.84 0.91
CA GLN A 70 -6.18 11.63 1.99
C GLN A 70 -4.80 12.18 1.61
N GLY A 71 -4.30 11.84 0.42
CA GLY A 71 -2.95 12.16 -0.03
C GLY A 71 -1.88 11.33 0.68
N LEU A 72 -2.22 10.15 1.20
CA LEU A 72 -1.26 9.26 1.87
C LEU A 72 -0.91 8.11 0.95
N SER A 73 0.38 7.75 0.90
CA SER A 73 0.81 6.50 0.25
C SER A 73 0.79 5.33 1.25
N PRO A 74 0.93 4.07 0.80
CA PRO A 74 0.92 2.92 1.69
C PRO A 74 1.96 3.01 2.81
N ILE A 75 3.19 3.48 2.53
CA ILE A 75 4.22 3.61 3.56
C ILE A 75 3.87 4.70 4.61
N HIS A 76 3.16 5.77 4.21
CA HIS A 76 2.65 6.76 5.16
C HIS A 76 1.61 6.15 6.10
N LEU A 77 0.70 5.31 5.59
CA LEU A 77 -0.29 4.62 6.41
C LEU A 77 0.36 3.64 7.38
N ALA A 78 1.32 2.83 6.92
CA ALA A 78 2.07 1.91 7.77
C ALA A 78 2.76 2.66 8.93
N LEU A 79 3.40 3.80 8.64
CA LEU A 79 4.03 4.63 9.68
C LEU A 79 3.00 5.22 10.65
N LYS A 80 1.93 5.84 10.12
CA LYS A 80 0.85 6.45 10.93
C LYS A 80 0.17 5.45 11.86
N LYS A 81 0.11 4.18 11.47
CA LYS A 81 -0.47 3.08 12.27
C LYS A 81 0.56 2.37 13.16
N GLY A 82 1.84 2.76 13.12
CA GLY A 82 2.89 2.20 13.97
C GLY A 82 3.45 0.85 13.50
N HIS A 83 3.19 0.44 12.26
CA HIS A 83 3.66 -0.82 11.68
C HIS A 83 5.14 -0.72 11.24
N LYS A 84 6.04 -0.56 12.21
CA LYS A 84 7.48 -0.31 11.98
C LYS A 84 8.14 -1.37 11.11
N GLU A 85 7.90 -2.64 11.37
CA GLU A 85 8.46 -3.74 10.57
C GLU A 85 8.02 -3.64 9.11
N MET A 86 6.76 -3.31 8.86
CA MET A 86 6.27 -3.12 7.49
C MET A 86 6.95 -1.95 6.78
N VAL A 87 7.15 -0.82 7.47
CA VAL A 87 7.90 0.32 6.92
C VAL A 87 9.30 -0.13 6.53
N LEU A 88 10.00 -0.89 7.39
CA LEU A 88 11.31 -1.44 7.07
C LEU A 88 11.26 -2.35 5.84
N ARG A 89 10.29 -3.25 5.75
CA ARG A 89 10.12 -4.13 4.58
C ARG A 89 9.86 -3.38 3.29
N PHE A 90 9.05 -2.32 3.32
CA PHE A 90 8.84 -1.47 2.14
C PHE A 90 10.13 -0.79 1.70
N LEU A 91 10.96 -0.32 2.64
CA LEU A 91 12.25 0.32 2.36
C LEU A 91 13.35 -0.66 1.94
N GLU A 92 13.27 -1.92 2.35
CA GLU A 92 14.11 -3.00 1.83
C GLU A 92 13.87 -3.23 0.34
N ILE A 93 12.61 -3.15 -0.10
CA ILE A 93 12.22 -3.33 -1.51
C ILE A 93 12.52 -2.06 -2.32
N ASP A 94 12.12 -0.89 -1.85
CA ASP A 94 12.32 0.39 -2.53
C ASP A 94 12.68 1.49 -1.52
N LYS A 95 13.99 1.78 -1.43
CA LYS A 95 14.53 2.82 -0.54
C LYS A 95 14.04 4.22 -0.89
N ASP A 96 13.65 4.47 -2.14
CA ASP A 96 13.19 5.78 -2.58
C ASP A 96 11.76 6.09 -2.11
N LEU A 97 11.06 5.12 -1.50
CA LEU A 97 9.75 5.37 -0.88
C LEU A 97 9.79 6.41 0.25
N VAL A 98 10.95 6.61 0.91
CA VAL A 98 11.13 7.70 1.89
C VAL A 98 10.93 9.10 1.28
N ARG A 99 11.07 9.22 -0.05
CA ARG A 99 10.98 10.49 -0.79
C ARG A 99 9.58 10.74 -1.34
N VAL A 100 8.65 9.79 -1.23
CA VAL A 100 7.27 9.96 -1.67
C VAL A 100 6.66 11.10 -0.87
N ARG A 101 6.11 12.09 -1.59
CA ARG A 101 5.43 13.24 -1.01
C ARG A 101 3.94 12.97 -0.98
N GLY A 102 3.37 12.95 0.21
CA GLY A 102 1.93 12.90 0.42
C GLY A 102 1.29 14.28 0.30
N LYS A 103 0.16 14.45 1.00
CA LYS A 103 -0.55 15.71 1.11
C LYS A 103 0.39 16.82 1.60
N ASN A 104 0.21 18.04 1.09
CA ASN A 104 1.01 19.22 1.42
C ASN A 104 2.52 19.08 1.10
N GLY A 105 2.94 18.07 0.34
CA GLY A 105 4.35 17.84 0.03
C GLY A 105 5.12 17.14 1.15
N GLU A 106 4.44 16.68 2.21
CA GLU A 106 5.04 16.01 3.35
C GLU A 106 5.62 14.66 2.96
N THR A 107 6.86 14.39 3.38
CA THR A 107 7.51 13.08 3.21
C THR A 107 7.34 12.23 4.46
N LEU A 108 7.68 10.94 4.36
CA LEU A 108 7.72 10.02 5.50
C LEU A 108 8.48 10.60 6.72
N LEU A 109 9.60 11.29 6.49
CA LEU A 109 10.41 11.91 7.54
C LEU A 109 9.67 13.00 8.33
N HIS A 110 8.76 13.74 7.69
CA HIS A 110 7.94 14.75 8.39
C HIS A 110 7.00 14.09 9.41
N TYR A 111 6.45 12.91 9.08
CA TYR A 111 5.55 12.17 9.97
C TYR A 111 6.28 11.54 11.17
N ILE A 112 7.57 11.17 11.02
CA ILE A 112 8.37 10.62 12.13
C ILE A 112 8.60 11.69 13.21
N GLY A 113 8.87 12.94 12.83
CA GLY A 113 9.13 14.04 13.78
C GLY A 113 7.90 14.44 14.62
N ASN A 114 6.69 14.15 14.14
CA ASN A 114 5.43 14.49 14.83
C ASN A 114 4.91 13.38 15.76
N HIS A 115 5.58 12.22 15.83
CA HIS A 115 5.14 11.04 16.59
C HIS A 115 6.22 10.51 17.56
N LEU A 116 7.19 11.37 17.92
CA LEU A 116 8.17 11.15 19.00
C LEU A 116 7.83 11.97 20.24
#